data_AF-A0A7S1DYN7-F1
#
_entry.id   AF-A0A7S1DYN7-F1
#
_cell.length_a   1.000
_cell.length_b   1.000
_cell.length_c   1.000
_cell.angle_alpha   90.00
_cell.angle_beta   90.00
_cell.angle_gamma   90.00
#
_symmetry.space_group_name_H-M   'P 1'
#
loop_
_entity.id
_entity.type
_entity.pdbx_description
1 polymer ?
#
loop_
_entity_poly.entity_id
_entity_poly.type
_entity_poly.pdbx_seq_one_letter_code
_entity_poly.pdbx_strand_id
1 'polypeptide(L)'
;RGVAVVQPISAGETVLSVPLSACLVDREGEEEPPFASMGKEDWRELHWQARMSYKLAVERGKGAASKWARMIDALPKQPPRVLRVWDDDELDALCDPWLQAEADS
;
A
#
# COMPACT_ATOMS: atom_id res chain seq x y z
N ARG A 1 -12.62 -3.71 -5.43
CA ARG A 1 -13.48 -4.39 -4.43
C ARG A 1 -14.04 -3.33 -3.50
N GLY A 2 -15.24 -3.51 -2.95
CA GLY A 2 -15.89 -2.52 -2.09
C GLY A 2 -16.84 -3.18 -1.09
N VAL A 3 -17.39 -2.38 -0.18
CA VAL A 3 -18.39 -2.80 0.80
C VAL A 3 -19.77 -2.42 0.26
N ALA A 4 -20.69 -3.39 0.19
CA ALA A 4 -22.07 -3.16 -0.19
C ALA A 4 -22.94 -3.09 1.07
N VAL A 5 -23.84 -2.11 1.09
CA VAL A 5 -24.76 -1.88 2.18
C VAL A 5 -26.00 -2.76 2.00
N VAL A 6 -26.39 -3.51 3.03
CA VAL A 6 -27.56 -4.41 2.97
C VAL A 6 -28.84 -3.79 3.55
N GLN A 7 -28.72 -2.67 4.26
CA GLN A 7 -29.82 -1.96 4.89
C GLN A 7 -29.54 -0.44 4.91
N PRO A 8 -30.54 0.45 4.91
CA PRO A 8 -30.29 1.89 4.98
C PRO A 8 -29.39 2.29 6.16
N ILE A 9 -28.44 3.20 5.91
CA ILE A 9 -27.50 3.72 6.90
C ILE A 9 -27.72 5.23 7.03
N SER A 10 -27.75 5.73 8.26
CA SER A 10 -27.95 7.15 8.54
C SER A 10 -26.64 7.94 8.48
N ALA A 11 -26.74 9.24 8.20
CA ALA A 11 -25.57 10.12 8.26
C ALA A 11 -24.97 10.15 9.68
N GLY A 12 -23.65 9.96 9.79
CA GLY A 12 -22.94 9.88 11.06
C GLY A 12 -22.94 8.50 11.73
N GLU A 13 -23.62 7.50 11.15
CA GLU A 13 -23.62 6.14 11.67
C GLU A 13 -22.27 5.44 11.42
N THR A 14 -21.79 4.72 12.43
CA THR A 14 -20.56 3.92 12.31
C THR A 14 -20.89 2.56 11.69
N VAL A 15 -20.44 2.34 10.46
CA VAL A 15 -20.71 1.11 9.69
C VAL A 15 -19.79 -0.05 10.07
N LEU A 16 -18.55 0.25 10.43
CA LEU A 16 -17.53 -0.74 10.80
C LEU A 16 -16.56 -0.13 11.80
N SER A 17 -16.10 -0.93 12.74
CA SER A 17 -14.96 -0.63 13.61
C SER A 17 -13.93 -1.74 13.49
N VAL A 18 -12.65 -1.37 13.38
CA VAL A 18 -11.53 -2.32 13.28
C VAL A 18 -10.65 -2.13 14.51
N PRO A 19 -10.44 -3.18 15.33
CA PRO A 19 -9.57 -3.05 16.50
C PRO A 19 -8.11 -2.89 16.04
N LEU A 20 -7.35 -2.04 16.73
CA LEU A 20 -5.93 -1.78 16.42
C LEU A 20 -5.08 -3.07 16.40
N SER A 21 -5.45 -4.08 17.18
CA SER A 21 -4.80 -5.40 17.21
C SER A 21 -4.90 -6.18 15.90
N ALA A 22 -5.92 -5.89 15.08
CA ALA A 22 -6.09 -6.45 13.74
C ALA A 22 -5.30 -5.70 12.66
N CYS A 23 -4.80 -4.50 12.97
CA CYS A 23 -4.05 -3.68 12.02
C CYS A 23 -2.58 -4.13 11.93
N LEU A 24 -2.00 -4.02 10.74
CA LEU A 24 -0.55 -4.00 10.56
C LEU A 24 -0.12 -2.54 10.74
N VAL A 25 0.72 -2.26 11.74
CA VAL A 25 1.04 -0.90 12.16
C VAL A 25 2.54 -0.66 12.22
N ASP A 26 2.93 0.59 11.98
CA ASP A 26 4.25 1.09 12.36
C ASP A 26 4.16 1.66 13.77
N ARG A 27 4.87 1.04 14.72
CA ARG A 27 4.89 1.52 16.10
C ARG A 27 6.15 2.34 16.33
N GLU A 28 5.97 3.45 17.04
CA GLU A 28 7.09 4.21 17.56
C GLU A 28 7.90 3.35 18.53
N GLY A 29 9.22 3.33 18.37
CA GLY A 29 10.13 2.48 19.17
C GLY A 29 10.26 1.03 18.70
N GLU A 30 9.75 0.66 17.54
CA GLU A 30 9.99 -0.66 16.95
C GLU A 30 11.39 -0.71 16.32
N GLU A 31 12.38 -1.06 17.12
CA GLU A 31 13.80 -0.98 16.74
C GLU A 31 14.33 -2.21 15.98
N GLU A 32 13.59 -3.31 15.99
CA GLU A 32 14.04 -4.56 15.38
C GLU A 32 13.64 -4.61 13.91
N PRO A 33 14.60 -4.69 12.98
CA PRO A 33 14.30 -4.91 11.58
C PRO A 33 13.71 -6.31 11.39
N PRO A 34 12.82 -6.49 10.41
CA PRO A 34 12.27 -7.80 10.12
C PRO A 34 13.27 -8.77 9.47
N PHE A 35 14.44 -8.29 9.04
CA PHE A 35 15.50 -9.08 8.43
C PHE A 35 16.80 -8.91 9.20
N ALA A 36 17.48 -10.02 9.51
CA ALA A 36 18.76 -10.01 10.22
C ALA A 36 19.89 -9.32 9.44
N SER A 37 19.75 -9.18 8.12
CA SER A 37 20.73 -8.53 7.25
C SER A 37 20.65 -6.99 7.28
N MET A 38 19.60 -6.41 7.86
CA MET A 38 19.41 -4.97 7.97
C MET A 38 19.86 -4.49 9.34
N GLY A 39 20.65 -3.42 9.39
CA GLY A 39 21.05 -2.81 10.66
C GLY A 39 19.86 -2.15 11.36
N LYS A 40 19.88 -2.13 12.71
CA LYS A 40 18.87 -1.41 13.50
C LYS A 40 18.86 0.09 13.19
N GLU A 41 20.03 0.66 12.95
CA GLU A 41 20.19 2.09 12.62
C GLU A 41 19.54 2.39 11.27
N ASP A 42 19.92 1.65 10.22
CA ASP A 42 19.28 1.75 8.90
C ASP A 42 17.76 1.64 8.98
N TRP A 43 17.25 0.69 9.76
CA TRP A 43 15.81 0.49 9.95
C TRP A 43 15.10 1.69 10.58
N ARG A 44 15.72 2.34 11.58
CA ARG A 44 15.15 3.52 12.23
C ARG A 44 15.14 4.73 11.29
N GLU A 45 16.16 4.86 10.45
CA GLU A 45 16.28 5.95 9.48
C GLU A 45 15.32 5.84 8.29
N LEU A 46 14.83 4.62 8.00
CA LEU A 46 13.83 4.44 6.94
C LEU A 46 12.58 5.27 7.21
N HIS A 47 12.05 5.86 6.15
CA HIS A 47 10.73 6.48 6.22
C HIS A 47 9.67 5.43 6.58
N TRP A 48 8.64 5.82 7.36
CA TRP A 48 7.62 4.88 7.88
C TRP A 48 6.94 4.07 6.77
N GLN A 49 6.78 4.62 5.58
CA GLN A 49 6.20 3.94 4.41
C GLN A 49 7.07 2.77 3.95
N ALA A 50 8.39 2.93 3.97
CA ALA A 50 9.33 1.86 3.64
C ALA A 50 9.27 0.76 4.72
N ARG A 51 9.28 1.14 6.01
CA ARG A 51 9.10 0.19 7.12
C ARG A 51 7.81 -0.62 6.97
N MET A 52 6.71 0.05 6.64
CA MET A 52 5.42 -0.61 6.41
C MET A 52 5.45 -1.56 5.22
N SER A 53 6.09 -1.16 4.13
CA SER A 53 6.25 -1.99 2.93
C SER A 53 7.04 -3.26 3.24
N TYR A 54 8.14 -3.14 4.01
CA TYR A 54 8.93 -4.30 4.45
C TYR A 54 8.13 -5.22 5.37
N LYS A 55 7.42 -4.68 6.38
CA LYS A 55 6.55 -5.47 7.26
C LYS A 55 5.49 -6.24 6.47
N LEU A 56 4.84 -5.58 5.51
CA LEU A 56 3.85 -6.22 4.65
C LEU A 56 4.47 -7.34 3.79
N ALA A 57 5.66 -7.11 3.23
CA ALA A 57 6.38 -8.11 2.45
C ALA A 57 6.75 -9.34 3.29
N VAL A 58 7.17 -9.14 4.55
CA VAL A 58 7.50 -10.20 5.51
C VAL A 58 6.27 -11.03 5.83
N GLU A 59 5.16 -10.37 6.17
CA GLU A 59 3.90 -11.06 6.45
C GLU A 59 3.36 -11.81 5.23
N ARG A 60 3.54 -11.26 4.02
CA ARG A 60 3.22 -11.95 2.78
C ARG A 60 4.10 -13.20 2.57
N GLY A 61 5.40 -13.11 2.89
CA GLY A 61 6.34 -14.23 2.79
C GLY A 61 6.00 -15.39 3.72
N LYS A 62 5.33 -15.13 4.86
CA LYS A 62 4.83 -16.17 5.78
C LYS A 62 3.65 -16.97 5.21
N GLY A 63 2.98 -16.47 4.17
CA GLY A 63 1.82 -17.13 3.57
C GLY A 63 0.72 -17.41 4.59
N ALA A 64 0.20 -18.64 4.60
CA ALA A 64 -0.88 -19.05 5.49
C ALA A 64 -0.54 -18.99 7.00
N ALA A 65 0.75 -18.90 7.36
CA ALA A 65 1.18 -18.76 8.75
C ALA A 65 1.05 -17.31 9.28
N SER A 66 0.85 -16.32 8.41
CA SER A 66 0.60 -14.95 8.85
C SER A 66 -0.78 -14.81 9.48
N LYS A 67 -0.87 -14.15 10.63
CA LYS A 67 -2.17 -13.74 11.21
C LYS A 67 -2.94 -12.77 10.31
N TRP A 68 -2.27 -12.14 9.35
CA TRP A 68 -2.84 -11.22 8.37
C TRP A 68 -3.06 -11.86 6.99
N ALA A 69 -2.84 -13.18 6.84
CA ALA A 69 -2.93 -13.87 5.54
C ALA A 69 -4.22 -13.51 4.76
N ARG A 70 -5.38 -13.55 5.42
CA ARG A 70 -6.67 -13.21 4.79
C ARG A 70 -6.74 -11.77 4.28
N MET A 71 -6.16 -10.82 5.01
CA MET A 71 -6.11 -9.42 4.61
C MET A 71 -5.16 -9.24 3.41
N ILE A 72 -4.00 -9.89 3.46
CA ILE A 72 -3.00 -9.84 2.38
C ILE A 72 -3.55 -10.48 1.10
N ASP A 73 -4.25 -11.61 1.19
CA ASP A 73 -4.90 -12.27 0.05
C ASP A 73 -6.01 -11.42 -0.58
N ALA A 74 -6.61 -10.52 0.21
CA ALA A 74 -7.63 -9.61 -0.27
C ALA A 74 -7.06 -8.37 -0.97
N LEU A 75 -5.77 -8.08 -0.83
CA LEU A 75 -5.11 -6.94 -1.46
C LEU A 75 -5.10 -7.06 -3.00
N PRO A 76 -5.09 -5.93 -3.71
CA PRO A 76 -4.85 -5.93 -5.15
C PRO A 76 -3.54 -6.63 -5.48
N LYS A 77 -3.60 -7.59 -6.40
CA LYS A 77 -2.41 -8.33 -6.86
C LYS A 77 -1.57 -7.54 -7.86
N GLN A 78 -2.20 -6.59 -8.54
CA GLN A 78 -1.55 -5.67 -9.45
C GLN A 78 -1.43 -4.31 -8.76
N PRO A 79 -0.28 -3.63 -8.86
CA PRO A 79 -0.16 -2.26 -8.40
C PRO A 79 -1.16 -1.38 -9.15
N PRO A 80 -1.67 -0.30 -8.53
CA PRO A 80 -2.46 0.68 -9.25
C PRO A 80 -1.69 1.19 -10.48
N ARG A 81 -2.42 1.51 -11.57
CA ARG A 81 -1.83 1.90 -12.87
C ARG A 81 -0.77 3.02 -12.75
N VAL A 82 -0.89 3.91 -11.77
CA VAL A 82 0.05 5.01 -11.50
C VAL A 82 1.45 4.51 -11.09
N LEU A 83 1.57 3.28 -10.60
CA LEU A 83 2.83 2.63 -10.23
C LEU A 83 3.28 1.59 -11.25
N ARG A 84 2.52 1.37 -12.33
CA ARG A 84 3.08 0.71 -13.51
C ARG A 84 3.90 1.74 -14.26
N VAL A 85 5.06 1.31 -14.76
CA VAL A 85 5.69 1.97 -15.89
C VAL A 85 4.64 1.94 -16.99
N TRP A 86 4.08 3.10 -17.33
CA TRP A 86 3.27 3.27 -18.53
C TRP A 86 4.13 2.79 -19.70
N ASP A 87 3.55 2.01 -20.61
CA ASP A 87 4.27 1.74 -21.85
C ASP A 87 4.38 3.03 -22.67
N ASP A 88 5.28 3.03 -23.64
CA ASP A 88 5.56 4.22 -24.46
C ASP A 88 4.29 4.72 -25.15
N ASP A 89 3.39 3.81 -25.54
CA ASP A 89 2.09 4.15 -26.14
C ASP A 89 1.13 4.85 -25.15
N GLU A 90 1.06 4.38 -23.90
CA GLU A 90 0.30 5.03 -22.82
C GLU A 90 0.90 6.40 -22.46
N LEU A 91 2.22 6.56 -22.48
CA LEU A 91 2.91 7.85 -22.28
C LEU A 91 2.61 8.83 -23.41
N ASP A 92 2.70 8.39 -24.66
CA ASP A 92 2.40 9.20 -25.84
C ASP A 92 0.93 9.66 -25.84
N ALA A 93 0.01 8.83 -25.35
CA ALA A 93 -1.40 9.20 -25.18
C ALA A 93 -1.65 10.26 -24.08
N LEU A 94 -0.68 10.50 -23.20
CA LEU A 94 -0.74 11.50 -22.13
C LEU A 94 -0.05 12.81 -22.50
N CYS A 95 0.65 12.85 -23.63
CA CYS A 95 1.08 14.09 -24.22
C CYS A 95 -0.15 14.84 -24.76
N ASP A 96 -0.55 15.90 -24.06
CA ASP A 96 -1.54 16.83 -24.56
C ASP A 96 -0.96 17.53 -25.82
N PRO A 97 -1.65 17.49 -26.97
CA PRO A 97 -1.18 18.16 -28.19
C PRO A 97 -0.85 19.64 -27.98
N TRP A 98 -1.50 20.29 -27.00
CA TRP A 98 -1.21 21.67 -26.63
C TRP A 98 0.14 21.84 -25.93
N LEU A 99 0.47 20.97 -24.97
CA LEU A 99 1.78 20.99 -24.28
C LEU A 99 2.94 20.66 -25.22
N GLN A 100 2.69 19.81 -26.22
CA GLN A 100 3.71 19.42 -27.19
C GLN A 100 4.02 20.55 -28.19
N ALA A 101 2.99 21.28 -28.62
CA ALA A 101 3.15 22.44 -29.50
C ALA A 101 3.90 23.61 -28.84
N GLU A 102 3.83 23.75 -27.51
CA GLU A 102 4.55 24.78 -26.75
C GLU A 102 6.04 24.42 -26.51
N ALA A 103 6.38 23.12 -26.50
CA ALA A 103 7.77 22.65 -26.38
C ALA A 103 8.58 22.76 -27.68
N ASP A 104 7.89 22.70 -28.84
CA ASP A 104 8.49 22.74 -30.18
C ASP A 104 8.67 24.16 -30.74
N SER A 105 8.19 25.19 -30.02
CA SER A 105 8.30 26.61 -30.38
C SER A 105 9.46 27.32 -29.68
#